data_AF-A0A354FK19-F1
#
_entry.id   AF-A0A354FK19-F1
#
_cell.length_a   1.000
_cell.length_b   1.000
_cell.length_c   1.000
_cell.angle_alpha   90.00
_cell.angle_beta   90.00
_cell.angle_gamma   90.00
#
_symmetry.space_group_name_H-M   'P 1'
#
loop_
_entity.id
_entity.type
_entity.pdbx_description
1 polymer ?
#
loop_
_entity_poly.entity_id
_entity_poly.type
_entity_poly.pdbx_seq_one_letter_code
_entity_poly.pdbx_strand_id
1 'polypeptide(L)'
;AHGLIGDRLHVVVFIPVNGCVRVISFRKANKREVKAYASKRSAVLTTVRFDAEVLEFFRATGKGWQTGMNEVLRGYVASQQ
;
A
#
# COMPACT_ATOMS: atom_id res chain seq x y z
N ALA A 1 11.35 1.81 -10.29
CA ALA A 1 10.57 0.61 -9.91
C ALA A 1 10.95 0.13 -8.51
N HIS A 2 10.01 -0.49 -7.79
CA HIS A 2 10.25 -1.13 -6.48
C HIS A 2 10.12 -2.64 -6.63
N GLY A 3 11.02 -3.42 -6.04
CA GLY A 3 10.99 -4.88 -6.14
C GLY A 3 11.71 -5.56 -4.98
N LEU A 4 11.24 -6.75 -4.60
CA LEU A 4 11.90 -7.58 -3.60
C LEU A 4 13.03 -8.38 -4.25
N ILE A 5 14.18 -8.43 -3.57
CA ILE A 5 15.26 -9.38 -3.86
C ILE A 5 15.54 -10.12 -2.56
N GLY A 6 15.19 -11.42 -2.53
CA GLY A 6 14.97 -12.13 -1.28
C GLY A 6 13.95 -11.38 -0.41
N ASP A 7 14.28 -11.18 0.85
CA ASP A 7 13.41 -10.49 1.81
C ASP A 7 13.55 -8.96 1.80
N ARG A 8 14.41 -8.40 0.94
CA ARG A 8 14.75 -6.97 0.98
C ARG A 8 14.20 -6.20 -0.21
N LEU A 9 13.48 -5.12 0.09
CA LEU A 9 12.99 -4.20 -0.92
C LEU A 9 14.11 -3.32 -1.48
N HIS A 10 14.17 -3.25 -2.80
CA HIS A 10 15.08 -2.41 -3.56
C HIS A 10 14.30 -1.47 -4.48
N VAL A 11 14.95 -0.35 -4.80
CA VAL A 11 14.49 0.65 -5.75
C VAL A 11 15.48 0.69 -6.90
N VAL A 12 14.98 0.50 -8.12
CA VAL A 12 15.73 0.63 -9.37
C VAL A 12 15.25 1.87 -10.10
N VAL A 13 16.17 2.75 -10.49
CA VAL A 13 15.94 3.78 -11.50
C VAL A 13 16.66 3.34 -12.76
N PHE A 14 15.94 3.27 -13.87
CA PHE A 14 16.49 2.82 -15.13
C PHE A 14 15.85 3.56 -16.30
N ILE A 15 16.55 3.55 -17.43
CA ILE A 15 16.05 4.03 -18.71
C ILE A 15 16.15 2.89 -19.74
N PRO A 16 15.15 2.73 -20.62
CA PRO A 16 15.26 1.83 -21.76
C PRO A 16 16.19 2.45 -22.82
N VAL A 17 17.12 1.67 -23.36
CA VAL A 17 18.10 2.09 -24.39
C VAL A 17 18.30 0.95 -25.37
N ASN A 18 17.99 1.15 -26.65
CA ASN A 18 18.19 0.17 -27.74
C ASN A 18 17.65 -1.24 -27.43
N GLY A 19 16.46 -1.33 -26.86
CA GLY A 19 15.86 -2.62 -26.45
C GLY A 19 16.46 -3.23 -25.17
N CYS A 20 17.49 -2.62 -24.59
CA CYS A 20 18.09 -2.98 -23.31
C CYS A 20 17.67 -2.02 -22.19
N VAL A 21 17.95 -2.40 -20.94
CA VAL A 21 17.72 -1.55 -19.76
C VAL A 21 19.05 -1.04 -19.22
N ARG A 22 19.23 0.29 -19.18
CA ARG A 22 20.35 0.92 -18.47
C ARG A 22 19.91 1.32 -17.07
N VAL A 23 20.45 0.65 -16.06
CA VAL A 23 20.22 0.98 -14.65
C VAL A 23 21.07 2.19 -14.27
N ILE A 24 20.42 3.26 -13.81
CA ILE A 24 21.05 4.50 -13.33
C ILE A 24 21.29 4.41 -11.82
N SER A 25 20.38 3.77 -11.08
CA SER A 25 20.52 3.57 -9.65
C SER A 25 19.88 2.25 -9.24
N PHE A 26 20.59 1.50 -8.42
CA PHE A 26 20.05 0.32 -7.76
C PHE A 26 20.41 0.38 -6.29
N ARG A 27 19.39 0.62 -5.45
CA ARG A 27 19.60 0.83 -4.02
C ARG A 27 18.58 0.10 -3.18
N LYS A 28 18.94 -0.10 -1.91
CA LYS A 28 18.00 -0.54 -0.89
C LYS A 28 16.93 0.54 -0.68
N ALA A 29 15.68 0.10 -0.54
CA ALA A 29 14.58 1.00 -0.19
C ALA A 29 14.77 1.50 1.25
N ASN A 30 14.43 2.76 1.49
CA ASN A 30 14.44 3.34 2.83
C ASN A 30 13.17 2.93 3.61
N LYS A 31 13.12 3.24 4.91
CA LYS A 31 11.99 2.88 5.79
C LYS A 31 10.63 3.38 5.26
N ARG A 32 10.59 4.58 4.68
CA ARG A 32 9.35 5.18 4.15
C ARG A 32 8.87 4.45 2.90
N GLU A 33 9.78 4.11 2.00
CA GLU A 33 9.49 3.35 0.77
C GLU A 33 9.04 1.93 1.07
N VAL A 34 9.67 1.26 2.05
CA VAL A 34 9.24 -0.05 2.53
C VAL A 34 7.80 -0.02 3.04
N LYS A 35 7.47 0.95 3.90
CA LYS A 35 6.10 1.11 4.44
C LYS A 35 5.08 1.34 3.32
N ALA A 36 5.40 2.22 2.36
CA ALA A 36 4.53 2.52 1.23
C ALA A 36 4.33 1.33 0.29
N TYR A 37 5.37 0.52 0.07
CA TYR A 37 5.27 -0.69 -0.74
C TYR A 37 4.38 -1.75 -0.08
N ALA A 38 4.55 -1.97 1.23
CA ALA A 38 3.73 -2.92 1.98
C ALA A 38 2.24 -2.55 1.95
N SER A 39 1.90 -1.28 2.19
CA SER A 39 0.51 -0.82 2.14
C SER A 39 -0.09 -0.97 0.74
N LYS A 40 0.65 -0.56 -0.30
CA LYS A 40 0.22 -0.67 -1.70
C LYS A 40 -0.04 -2.11 -2.13
N ARG A 41 0.75 -3.08 -1.66
CA ARG A 41 0.59 -4.49 -2.03
C ARG A 41 -0.61 -5.16 -1.37
N SER A 42 -0.97 -4.74 -0.16
CA SER A 42 -2.12 -5.32 0.57
C SER A 42 -3.47 -4.70 0.20
N ALA A 43 -3.47 -3.56 -0.48
CA ALA A 43 -4.69 -2.87 -0.87
C ALA A 43 -5.27 -3.44 -2.17
N VAL A 44 -6.47 -4.00 -2.11
CA VAL A 44 -7.24 -4.41 -3.28
C VAL A 44 -8.35 -3.38 -3.51
N LEU A 45 -8.44 -2.85 -4.74
CA LEU A 45 -9.52 -1.95 -5.12
C LEU A 45 -10.77 -2.80 -5.39
N THR A 46 -11.75 -2.71 -4.50
CA THR A 46 -13.01 -3.46 -4.58
C THR A 46 -14.18 -2.51 -4.32
N THR A 47 -15.28 -2.69 -5.05
CA THR A 47 -16.54 -1.96 -4.80
C THR A 47 -17.38 -2.71 -3.77
N VAL A 48 -17.59 -2.12 -2.60
CA VAL A 48 -18.42 -2.65 -1.52
C VAL A 48 -19.46 -1.60 -1.15
N ARG A 49 -20.70 -2.01 -0.88
CA ARG A 49 -21.77 -1.14 -0.39
C ARG A 49 -21.76 -1.11 1.13
N PHE A 50 -21.88 0.08 1.70
CA PHE A 50 -21.99 0.32 3.13
C PHE A 50 -23.20 1.18 3.40
N ASP A 51 -23.77 1.06 4.60
CA ASP A 51 -24.87 1.91 5.03
C ASP A 51 -24.44 3.38 5.15
N ALA A 52 -25.39 4.28 4.94
CA ALA A 52 -25.13 5.72 4.93
C ALA A 52 -24.57 6.21 6.28
N GLU A 53 -25.16 5.76 7.39
CA GLU A 53 -24.73 6.13 8.75
C GLU A 53 -23.29 5.70 9.06
N VAL A 54 -22.88 4.51 8.60
CA VAL A 54 -21.53 3.99 8.80
C VAL A 54 -20.53 4.87 8.05
N LEU A 55 -20.84 5.22 6.80
CA LEU A 55 -19.97 6.08 6.01
C LEU A 55 -19.92 7.52 6.54
N GLU A 56 -21.02 8.05 7.06
CA GLU A 56 -21.05 9.36 7.72
C GLU A 56 -20.18 9.39 8.97
N PHE A 57 -20.31 8.39 9.84
CA PHE A 57 -19.47 8.26 11.03
C PHE A 57 -17.98 8.30 10.68
N PHE A 58 -17.53 7.46 9.75
CA PHE A 58 -16.12 7.46 9.37
C PHE A 58 -15.71 8.74 8.65
N ARG A 59 -16.51 9.28 7.71
CA ARG A 59 -16.17 10.55 7.05
C ARG A 59 -16.00 11.71 8.04
N ALA A 60 -16.78 11.72 9.13
CA ALA A 60 -16.66 12.71 10.19
C ALA A 60 -15.32 12.63 10.96
N THR A 61 -14.62 11.48 10.96
CA THR A 61 -13.27 11.36 11.57
C THR A 61 -12.19 12.10 10.78
N GLY A 62 -12.52 12.62 9.59
CA GLY A 62 -11.65 13.49 8.81
C GLY A 62 -10.63 12.73 7.94
N LYS A 63 -9.45 13.33 7.76
CA LYS A 63 -8.43 12.83 6.83
C LYS A 63 -7.98 11.42 7.21
N GLY A 64 -8.10 10.48 6.26
CA GLY A 64 -7.68 9.10 6.47
C GLY A 64 -8.78 8.19 7.05
N TRP A 65 -10.04 8.62 7.04
CA TRP A 65 -11.17 7.81 7.49
C TRP A 65 -11.25 6.42 6.85
N GLN A 66 -10.85 6.28 5.57
CA GLN A 66 -10.81 4.96 4.91
C GLN A 66 -9.76 4.03 5.54
N THR A 67 -8.61 4.58 5.94
CA THR A 67 -7.58 3.82 6.66
C THR A 67 -8.10 3.40 8.03
N GLY A 68 -8.77 4.30 8.77
CA GLY A 68 -9.39 3.99 10.05
C GLY A 68 -10.48 2.93 9.94
N MET A 69 -11.36 3.03 8.95
CA MET A 69 -12.38 2.03 8.65
C MET A 69 -11.75 0.65 8.36
N ASN A 70 -10.67 0.62 7.58
CA ASN A 70 -9.94 -0.62 7.31
C ASN A 70 -9.26 -1.21 8.56
N GLU A 71 -8.79 -0.37 9.50
CA GLU A 71 -8.25 -0.85 10.80
C GLU A 71 -9.34 -1.47 11.68
N VAL A 72 -10.54 -0.90 11.71
CA VAL A 72 -11.69 -1.48 12.44
C VAL A 72 -12.07 -2.84 11.85
N LEU A 73 -12.18 -2.94 10.52
CA LEU A 73 -12.48 -4.22 9.85
C LEU A 73 -11.41 -5.28 10.12
N ARG A 74 -10.13 -4.89 10.15
CA ARG A 74 -9.03 -5.80 10.52
C ARG A 74 -9.17 -6.29 11.96
N GLY A 75 -9.50 -5.40 12.90
CA GLY A 75 -9.72 -5.76 14.29
C GLY A 75 -10.86 -6.76 14.46
N TYR A 76 -11.95 -6.57 13.72
CA TYR A 76 -13.07 -7.52 13.70
C TYR A 76 -12.67 -8.89 13.14
N VAL A 77 -11.95 -8.93 12.01
CA VAL A 77 -11.47 -10.21 11.44
C VAL A 77 -10.54 -10.94 12.41
N ALA A 78 -9.66 -10.21 13.09
CA ALA A 78 -8.74 -10.77 14.07
C ALA A 78 -9.44 -11.31 15.33
N SER A 79 -10.60 -10.78 15.72
CA SER A 79 -11.36 -11.29 16.87
C SER A 79 -12.18 -12.55 16.57
N GLN A 80 -12.34 -12.90 15.29
CA GLN A 80 -13.04 -14.11 14.84
C GLN A 80 -12.10 -15.31 14.69
N GLN A 81 -10.81 -15.17 15.02
CA GLN A 81 -9.75 -16.12 14.79
C GLN A 81 -9.08 -16.53 16.10
#